data_AF-A0A518C696-F1
#
_entry.id   AF-A0A518C696-F1
#
_cell.length_a   1.000
_cell.length_b   1.000
_cell.length_c   1.000
_cell.angle_alpha   90.00
_cell.angle_beta   90.00
_cell.angle_gamma   90.00
#
_symmetry.space_group_name_H-M   'P 1'
#
loop_
_entity.id
_entity.type
_entity.pdbx_description
1 polymer ?
#
loop_
_entity_poly.entity_id
_entity_poly.type
_entity_poly.pdbx_seq_one_letter_code
_entity_poly.pdbx_strand_id
1 'polypeptide(L)'
;MSYLKEHVVETISTGDRDRTLVVNCTDRDGCAFVEIRQQSFGGQRVGWFTQSSVQVSPESLAALRTALGIASALPDMVSAKNRERVTLKATRTEQDAIVSGRIGSSSAPSLRVWHAESA
;
A
#
# COMPACT_ATOMS: atom_id res chain seq x y z
N MET A 1 -13.34 -12.85 -14.49
CA MET A 1 -14.01 -11.93 -13.54
C MET A 1 -14.66 -10.81 -14.34
N SER A 2 -15.89 -10.42 -14.02
CA SER A 2 -16.58 -9.29 -14.65
C SER A 2 -16.74 -8.20 -13.61
N TYR A 3 -16.08 -7.07 -13.83
CA TYR A 3 -16.23 -5.88 -13.01
C TYR A 3 -17.46 -5.10 -13.46
N LEU A 4 -18.20 -4.54 -12.51
CA LEU A 4 -19.27 -3.58 -12.81
C LEU A 4 -18.67 -2.22 -13.18
N LYS A 5 -17.59 -1.85 -12.50
CA LYS A 5 -16.85 -0.61 -12.74
C LYS A 5 -15.37 -0.83 -12.48
N GLU A 6 -14.53 -0.27 -13.33
CA GLU A 6 -13.08 -0.16 -13.10
C GLU A 6 -12.59 1.25 -13.43
N HIS A 7 -11.60 1.72 -12.68
CA HIS A 7 -10.97 3.01 -12.87
C HIS A 7 -9.47 2.91 -12.59
N VAL A 8 -8.65 3.18 -13.60
CA VAL A 8 -7.19 3.23 -13.43
C VAL A 8 -6.85 4.47 -12.61
N VAL A 9 -6.29 4.26 -11.43
CA VAL A 9 -5.85 5.31 -10.52
C VAL A 9 -4.46 5.79 -10.91
N GLU A 10 -3.55 4.86 -11.19
CA GLU A 10 -2.15 5.14 -11.47
C GLU A 10 -1.60 4.18 -12.51
N THR A 11 -0.69 4.67 -13.35
CA THR A 11 0.09 3.85 -14.30
C THR A 11 1.57 4.04 -14.02
N ILE A 12 2.19 3.02 -13.44
CA ILE A 12 3.62 3.02 -13.13
C ILE A 12 4.35 2.36 -14.30
N SER A 13 5.17 3.12 -15.01
CA SER A 13 6.02 2.55 -16.07
C SER A 13 7.14 1.75 -15.43
N THR A 14 7.26 0.47 -15.78
CA THR A 14 8.33 -0.43 -15.28
C THR A 14 9.32 -0.79 -16.39
N GLY A 15 9.08 -0.35 -17.62
CA GLY A 15 9.95 -0.46 -18.78
C GLY A 15 9.24 0.01 -20.06
N ASP A 16 9.91 -0.07 -21.21
CA ASP A 16 9.34 0.39 -22.50
C ASP A 16 8.11 -0.41 -22.95
N ARG A 17 7.99 -1.64 -22.47
CA ARG A 17 6.89 -2.56 -22.81
C ARG A 17 6.21 -3.14 -21.59
N ASP A 18 6.52 -2.64 -20.40
CA ASP A 18 6.00 -3.16 -19.14
C ASP A 18 5.49 -2.02 -18.27
N ARG A 19 4.33 -2.24 -17.67
CA ARG A 19 3.72 -1.28 -16.75
C ARG A 19 2.96 -1.99 -15.65
N THR A 20 2.90 -1.35 -14.49
CA THR A 20 2.02 -1.73 -13.39
C THR A 20 0.86 -0.74 -13.32
N LEU A 21 -0.37 -1.23 -13.37
CA LEU A 21 -1.57 -0.42 -13.15
C LEU A 21 -2.07 -0.60 -11.73
N VAL A 22 -2.46 0.49 -11.10
CA VAL A 22 -3.28 0.48 -9.88
C VAL A 22 -4.71 0.80 -10.29
N VAL A 23 -5.63 -0.13 -10.09
CA VAL A 23 -7.01 -0.03 -10.59
C VAL A 23 -7.98 -0.14 -9.43
N ASN A 24 -8.85 0.85 -9.26
CA ASN A 24 -10.00 0.73 -8.38
C ASN A 24 -11.08 -0.05 -9.10
N CYS A 25 -11.52 -1.16 -8.51
CA CYS A 25 -12.52 -2.04 -9.07
C CYS A 25 -13.75 -2.09 -8.15
N THR A 26 -14.91 -2.33 -8.77
CA THR A 26 -16.14 -2.71 -8.08
C THR A 26 -16.70 -3.92 -8.80
N ASP A 27 -16.90 -5.02 -8.09
CA ASP A 27 -17.54 -6.20 -8.65
C ASP A 27 -19.05 -6.01 -8.81
N ARG A 28 -19.73 -7.07 -9.27
CA ARG A 28 -21.19 -7.06 -9.47
C ARG A 28 -21.97 -7.10 -8.15
N ASP A 29 -21.35 -7.58 -7.09
CA ASP A 29 -21.94 -7.64 -5.75
C ASP A 29 -21.78 -6.30 -5.00
N GLY A 30 -21.10 -5.33 -5.63
CA GLY A 30 -20.87 -4.00 -5.09
C GLY A 30 -19.64 -3.90 -4.20
N CYS A 31 -18.84 -4.96 -4.08
CA CYS A 31 -17.61 -4.94 -3.29
C CYS A 31 -16.54 -4.15 -4.04
N ALA A 32 -16.00 -3.13 -3.35
CA ALA A 32 -14.90 -2.32 -3.86
C ALA A 32 -13.56 -2.91 -3.40
N PHE A 33 -12.58 -2.92 -4.30
CA PHE A 33 -11.21 -3.35 -4.00
C PHE A 33 -10.22 -2.68 -4.95
N VAL A 34 -8.94 -2.74 -4.60
CA VAL A 34 -7.86 -2.30 -5.48
C VAL A 34 -7.27 -3.53 -6.15
N GLU A 35 -7.03 -3.44 -7.45
CA GLU A 35 -6.32 -4.46 -8.20
C GLU A 35 -5.02 -3.87 -8.75
N ILE A 36 -3.91 -4.51 -8.41
CA ILE A 36 -2.58 -4.18 -8.93
C ILE A 36 -2.33 -5.13 -10.08
N ARG A 37 -2.22 -4.60 -11.31
CA ARG A 37 -2.08 -5.39 -12.54
C ARG A 37 -0.71 -5.16 -13.14
N GLN A 38 0.06 -6.22 -13.37
CA GLN A 38 1.25 -6.13 -14.22
C GLN A 38 0.84 -6.39 -15.66
N GLN A 39 1.21 -5.48 -16.55
CA GLN A 39 0.90 -5.57 -17.96
C GLN A 39 2.15 -5.48 -18.81
N SER A 40 2.11 -6.21 -19.92
CA SER A 40 3.14 -6.14 -20.95
C SER A 40 2.51 -5.83 -22.31
N PHE A 41 3.32 -5.28 -23.21
CA PHE A 41 2.91 -4.94 -24.56
C PHE A 41 3.35 -6.02 -25.56
N GLY A 42 2.38 -6.77 -26.08
CA GLY A 42 2.61 -7.87 -27.04
C GLY A 42 2.71 -7.42 -28.50
N GLY A 43 3.04 -6.15 -28.75
CA GLY A 43 3.07 -5.57 -30.09
C GLY A 43 1.69 -5.17 -30.60
N GLN A 44 1.62 -4.70 -31.85
CA GLN A 44 0.42 -4.09 -32.44
C GLN A 44 -0.79 -5.03 -32.55
N ARG A 45 -0.57 -6.35 -32.60
CA ARG A 45 -1.66 -7.33 -32.72
C ARG A 45 -2.33 -7.64 -31.39
N VAL A 46 -1.56 -7.65 -30.29
CA VAL A 46 -2.05 -8.05 -28.97
C VAL A 46 -2.36 -6.82 -28.10
N GLY A 47 -1.59 -5.75 -28.27
CA GLY A 47 -1.67 -4.58 -27.42
C GLY A 47 -1.15 -4.85 -26.01
N TRP A 48 -1.66 -4.08 -25.05
CA TRP A 48 -1.41 -4.31 -23.63
C TRP A 48 -2.25 -5.46 -23.12
N PHE A 49 -1.61 -6.41 -22.44
CA PHE A 49 -2.30 -7.52 -21.79
C PHE A 49 -1.80 -7.65 -20.34
N THR A 50 -2.70 -8.10 -19.46
CA THR A 50 -2.37 -8.36 -18.05
C THR A 50 -1.66 -9.71 -17.94
N GLN A 51 -0.42 -9.71 -17.46
CA GLN A 51 0.33 -10.92 -17.16
C GLN A 51 -0.06 -11.50 -15.80
N SER A 52 -0.19 -10.63 -14.80
CA SER A 52 -0.51 -10.99 -13.43
C SER A 52 -1.37 -9.90 -12.79
N SER A 53 -2.15 -10.27 -11.79
CA SER A 53 -2.90 -9.32 -10.99
C SER A 53 -3.04 -9.81 -9.56
N VAL A 54 -2.99 -8.86 -8.62
CA VAL A 54 -3.27 -9.11 -7.21
C VAL A 54 -4.40 -8.20 -6.78
N GLN A 55 -5.40 -8.78 -6.13
CA GLN A 55 -6.50 -8.04 -5.53
C GLN A 55 -6.16 -7.75 -4.07
N VAL A 56 -6.41 -6.50 -3.68
CA VAL A 56 -6.18 -5.99 -2.34
C VAL A 56 -7.51 -5.47 -1.83
N SER A 57 -8.03 -6.14 -0.82
CA SER A 57 -9.25 -5.70 -0.17
C SER A 57 -9.03 -4.37 0.56
N PRO A 58 -10.08 -3.55 0.75
CA PRO A 58 -9.96 -2.25 1.40
C PRO A 58 -9.31 -2.32 2.79
N GLU A 59 -9.64 -3.33 3.58
CA GLU A 59 -9.08 -3.54 4.92
C GLU A 59 -7.57 -3.87 4.90
N SER A 60 -7.07 -4.44 3.81
CA SER A 60 -5.66 -4.80 3.64
C SER A 60 -4.79 -3.63 3.17
N LEU A 61 -5.39 -2.54 2.65
CA LEU A 61 -4.66 -1.40 2.10
C LEU A 61 -3.78 -0.69 3.13
N ALA A 62 -4.25 -0.58 4.38
CA ALA A 62 -3.47 0.05 5.44
C ALA A 62 -2.20 -0.76 5.73
N ALA A 63 -2.32 -2.08 5.88
CA ALA A 63 -1.19 -2.98 6.10
C ALA A 63 -0.23 -2.97 4.91
N LEU A 64 -0.75 -2.97 3.67
CA LEU A 64 0.07 -2.88 2.45
C LEU A 64 0.87 -1.58 2.40
N ARG A 65 0.26 -0.43 2.70
CA ARG A 65 0.96 0.87 2.76
C ARG A 65 2.07 0.87 3.80
N THR A 66 1.82 0.31 4.97
CA THR A 66 2.84 0.16 6.03
C THR A 66 3.99 -0.74 5.58
N ALA A 67 3.69 -1.89 4.97
CA ALA A 67 4.69 -2.84 4.49
C ALA A 67 5.57 -2.24 3.38
N LEU A 68 5.01 -1.40 2.51
CA LEU A 68 5.74 -0.68 1.46
C LEU A 68 6.58 0.50 2.00
N GLY A 69 6.64 0.71 3.31
CA GLY A 69 7.42 1.80 3.90
C GLY A 69 6.80 3.18 3.69
N ILE A 70 5.56 3.27 3.17
CA ILE A 70 4.79 4.51 3.02
C ILE A 70 4.17 4.92 4.37
N ALA A 71 4.90 4.71 5.46
CA ALA A 71 4.45 4.98 6.82
C ALA A 71 4.55 6.47 7.20
N SER A 72 5.13 7.33 6.34
CA SER A 72 5.37 8.75 6.66
C SER A 72 4.62 9.77 5.79
N ALA A 73 3.91 9.35 4.74
CA ALA A 73 3.15 10.28 3.88
C ALA A 73 1.65 9.98 3.96
N LEU A 74 1.01 10.51 5.00
CA LEU A 74 -0.41 10.85 4.90
C LEU A 74 -0.53 12.08 3.98
N PRO A 75 -1.53 12.16 3.08
CA PRO A 75 -1.97 13.45 2.59
C PRO A 75 -2.40 14.30 3.80
N ASP A 76 -1.90 15.53 3.91
CA ASP A 76 -2.21 16.49 5.00
C ASP A 76 -3.73 16.73 5.20
N MET A 77 -4.58 16.26 4.28
CA MET A 77 -6.02 16.49 4.27
C MET A 77 -6.83 15.85 5.41
N VAL A 78 -6.31 14.87 6.16
CA VAL A 78 -7.06 14.27 7.29
C VAL A 78 -6.53 14.74 8.66
N SER A 79 -5.35 15.36 8.71
CA SER A 79 -4.75 15.76 10.00
C SER A 79 -5.20 17.14 10.50
N ALA A 80 -5.91 17.92 9.68
CA ALA A 80 -6.33 19.28 10.04
C ALA A 80 -7.65 19.35 10.84
N LYS A 81 -8.46 18.28 10.91
CA LYS A 81 -9.82 18.37 11.50
C LYS A 81 -9.94 17.90 12.96
N ASN A 82 -8.95 17.20 13.52
CA ASN A 82 -9.01 16.68 14.89
C ASN A 82 -8.00 17.32 15.87
N ARG A 83 -7.42 18.48 15.53
CA ARG A 83 -6.45 19.17 16.39
C ARG A 83 -7.05 20.27 17.27
N GLU A 84 -8.36 20.24 17.52
CA GLU A 84 -8.98 21.17 18.45
C GLU A 84 -9.20 20.51 19.83
N ARG A 85 -8.41 21.01 20.79
CA ARG A 85 -8.56 20.93 22.25
C ARG A 85 -8.28 19.60 22.94
N VAL A 86 -7.01 19.39 23.26
CA VAL A 86 -6.63 18.92 24.61
C VAL A 86 -5.59 19.88 25.18
N THR A 87 -6.07 20.86 25.96
CA THR A 87 -5.24 21.78 26.73
C THR A 87 -4.77 21.06 28.00
N LEU A 88 -3.60 20.42 27.97
CA LEU A 88 -2.95 19.94 29.20
C LEU A 88 -2.19 21.10 29.83
N LYS A 89 -2.86 21.80 30.76
CA LYS A 89 -2.18 22.49 31.86
C LYS A 89 -1.57 21.42 32.76
N ALA A 90 -0.26 21.46 32.99
CA ALA A 90 0.33 21.58 34.33
C ALA A 90 1.87 21.41 34.30
N THR A 91 2.52 22.46 34.83
CA THR A 91 3.71 22.43 35.70
C THR A 91 5.04 21.88 35.15
N ARG A 92 5.81 22.85 34.64
CA ARG A 92 7.27 22.99 34.76
C ARG A 92 7.79 22.57 36.15
N THR A 93 8.63 21.54 36.18
CA THR A 93 9.79 21.44 37.08
C THR A 93 10.90 20.69 36.35
N GLU A 94 12.09 21.29 36.33
CA GLU A 94 13.35 20.75 35.81
C GLU A 94 13.68 19.40 36.46
N GLN A 95 14.12 18.43 35.66
CA GLN A 95 15.32 17.63 35.94
C GLN A 95 15.66 16.74 34.74
N ASP A 96 16.91 16.88 34.28
CA ASP A 96 17.58 16.06 33.29
C ASP A 96 17.49 14.56 33.62
N ALA A 97 16.93 13.77 32.70
CA ALA A 97 17.19 12.34 32.61
C ALA A 97 17.04 11.88 31.16
N ILE A 98 18.18 11.71 30.47
CA ILE A 98 18.26 11.03 29.18
C ILE A 98 17.99 9.54 29.45
N VAL A 99 16.77 9.08 29.17
CA VAL A 99 16.41 7.65 29.18
C VAL A 99 16.89 7.03 27.87
N SER A 100 18.09 6.44 27.90
CA SER A 100 18.59 5.55 26.86
C SER A 100 18.01 4.16 27.06
N GLY A 101 16.89 3.86 26.38
CA GLY A 101 16.28 2.54 26.36
C GLY A 101 16.69 1.75 25.12
N ARG A 102 17.48 0.68 25.27
CA ARG A 102 17.70 -0.32 24.21
C ARG A 102 16.43 -1.16 24.05
N ILE A 103 15.84 -1.16 22.87
CA ILE A 103 14.78 -2.11 22.51
C ILE A 103 15.47 -3.46 22.27
N GLY A 104 15.41 -4.34 23.27
CA GLY A 104 15.70 -5.76 23.10
C GLY A 104 14.44 -6.49 22.68
N SER A 105 14.37 -6.93 21.42
CA SER A 105 13.49 -8.04 21.05
C SER A 105 14.17 -8.89 19.98
N SER A 106 14.75 -9.99 20.45
CA SER A 106 15.17 -11.16 19.69
C SER A 106 13.95 -11.78 19.00
N SER A 107 13.86 -11.67 17.66
CA SER A 107 13.15 -12.55 16.73
C SER A 107 12.62 -11.75 15.54
N ALA A 108 13.41 -11.65 14.46
CA ALA A 108 12.88 -11.21 13.17
C ALA A 108 11.92 -12.29 12.63
N PRO A 109 10.74 -11.93 12.09
CA PRO A 109 9.86 -12.91 11.46
C PRO A 109 10.56 -13.53 10.24
N SER A 110 10.51 -14.86 10.13
CA SER A 110 11.12 -15.58 9.01
C SER A 110 10.29 -15.40 7.74
N LEU A 111 10.89 -14.75 6.74
CA LEU A 111 10.34 -14.69 5.39
C LEU A 111 10.43 -16.08 4.76
N ARG A 112 9.28 -16.71 4.45
CA ARG A 112 9.27 -17.89 3.58
C ARG A 112 9.33 -17.44 2.13
N VAL A 113 10.50 -17.60 1.53
CA VAL A 113 10.71 -17.46 0.09
C VAL A 113 10.16 -18.72 -0.58
N TRP A 114 9.17 -18.57 -1.45
CA TRP A 114 8.72 -19.65 -2.33
C TRP A 114 9.63 -19.68 -3.55
N HIS A 115 10.38 -20.77 -3.72
CA HIS A 115 11.09 -21.05 -4.97
C HIS A 115 10.08 -21.66 -5.95
N ALA A 116 9.82 -20.96 -7.05
CA ALA A 116 9.18 -21.58 -8.20
C ALA A 116 10.26 -22.36 -8.96
N GLU A 117 10.15 -23.68 -8.99
CA GLU A 117 10.95 -24.53 -9.87
C GLU A 117 10.49 -24.32 -11.31
N SER A 118 11.40 -23.91 -12.18
CA SER A 118 11.17 -23.82 -13.62
C SER A 118 11.20 -25.23 -14.22
N ALA A 119 10.12 -25.60 -14.91
CA ALA A 119 10.04 -26.78 -15.77
C ALA A 119 10.76 -26.58 -17.11
#